data_AF-A0A2E4ZZY6-F1
#
_entry.id   AF-A0A2E4ZZY6-F1
#
_cell.length_a   1.000
_cell.length_b   1.000
_cell.length_c   1.000
_cell.angle_alpha   90.00
_cell.angle_beta   90.00
_cell.angle_gamma   90.00
#
_symmetry.space_group_name_H-M   'P 1'
#
loop_
_entity.id
_entity.type
_entity.pdbx_description
1 polymer ?
#
loop_
_entity_poly.entity_id
_entity_poly.type
_entity_poly.pdbx_seq_one_letter_code
_entity_poly.pdbx_strand_id
1 'polypeptide(L)'
;MIDSSQDLRRYRIAKYFIWLNLLISILLLGVSFYKSEIVFDGERHGKYIKYYIVFTSLFILWVILLRKTAKIQCIFIKYYIAIVVAFYAAEIVITLGKSDRHYSNRIETAKESGVEFDERKGFVVYQDLLNQGVDAVPHFQPTTLIGHVGSLGNHTDNIFPMGGISHRTTVASNENGKYMIYKSDRFGFNNPDHVWDSTNVEWLLTGDSMTQGIAVQPGQDIGGQIR
;
A
#
# COMPACT_ATOMS: atom_id res chain seq x y z
N MET A 1 -44.80 -33.67 -12.29
CA MET A 1 -43.70 -34.12 -13.18
C MET A 1 -42.74 -32.94 -13.32
N ILE A 2 -41.62 -32.98 -12.61
CA ILE A 2 -40.59 -31.94 -12.67
C ILE A 2 -39.67 -32.30 -13.84
N ASP A 3 -39.48 -31.34 -14.72
CA ASP A 3 -38.90 -31.46 -16.06
C ASP A 3 -37.44 -31.97 -16.04
N SER A 4 -37.24 -33.21 -16.47
CA SER A 4 -35.94 -33.89 -16.52
C SER A 4 -34.91 -33.15 -17.38
N SER A 5 -35.37 -32.33 -18.34
CA SER A 5 -34.51 -31.54 -19.22
C SER A 5 -33.84 -30.36 -18.48
N GLN A 6 -34.54 -29.73 -17.55
CA GLN A 6 -34.01 -28.62 -16.75
C GLN A 6 -32.94 -29.09 -15.76
N ASP A 7 -33.15 -30.23 -15.12
CA ASP A 7 -32.17 -30.81 -14.20
C ASP A 7 -30.89 -31.26 -14.94
N LEU A 8 -31.04 -31.88 -16.12
CA LEU A 8 -29.91 -32.22 -16.98
C LEU A 8 -29.10 -30.97 -17.40
N ARG A 9 -29.76 -29.84 -17.68
CA ARG A 9 -29.09 -28.57 -17.99
C ARG A 9 -28.34 -28.01 -16.78
N ARG A 10 -28.96 -28.00 -15.60
CA ARG A 10 -28.34 -27.54 -14.34
C ARG A 10 -27.09 -28.36 -13.99
N TYR A 11 -27.14 -29.68 -14.17
CA TYR A 11 -25.99 -30.55 -13.92
C TYR A 11 -24.83 -30.28 -14.89
N ARG A 12 -25.12 -30.03 -16.17
CA ARG A 12 -24.07 -29.64 -17.14
C ARG A 12 -23.41 -28.32 -16.75
N ILE A 13 -24.19 -27.31 -16.40
CA ILE A 13 -23.68 -26.00 -15.96
C ILE A 13 -22.80 -26.16 -14.72
N ALA A 14 -23.25 -26.91 -13.72
CA ALA A 14 -22.47 -27.17 -12.51
C ALA A 14 -21.12 -27.83 -12.82
N LYS A 15 -21.11 -28.80 -13.73
CA LYS A 15 -19.88 -29.48 -14.15
C LYS A 15 -18.91 -28.53 -14.85
N TYR A 16 -19.39 -27.70 -15.79
CA TYR A 16 -18.55 -26.69 -16.45
C TYR A 16 -17.99 -25.67 -15.45
N PHE A 17 -18.81 -25.25 -14.48
CA PHE A 17 -18.37 -24.34 -13.43
C PHE A 17 -17.23 -24.93 -12.59
N ILE A 18 -17.33 -26.21 -12.20
CA ILE A 18 -16.27 -26.89 -11.45
C ILE A 18 -14.99 -27.01 -12.29
N TRP A 19 -15.10 -27.40 -13.57
CA TRP A 19 -13.94 -27.49 -14.47
C TRP A 19 -13.26 -26.14 -14.69
N LEU A 20 -14.04 -25.07 -14.86
CA LEU A 20 -13.51 -23.71 -14.98
C LEU A 20 -12.74 -23.30 -13.73
N ASN A 21 -13.31 -23.51 -12.54
CA ASN A 21 -12.64 -23.15 -11.29
C ASN A 21 -11.40 -24.01 -11.01
N LEU A 22 -11.42 -25.29 -11.42
CA LEU A 22 -10.24 -26.13 -11.36
C LEU A 22 -9.11 -25.58 -12.24
N LEU A 23 -9.42 -25.19 -13.48
CA LEU A 23 -8.47 -24.55 -14.39
C LEU A 23 -7.91 -23.24 -13.80
N ILE A 24 -8.78 -22.41 -13.23
CA ILE A 24 -8.37 -21.16 -12.56
C ILE A 24 -7.39 -21.47 -11.41
N SER A 25 -7.67 -22.45 -10.56
CA SER A 25 -6.76 -22.83 -9.47
C SER A 25 -5.38 -23.27 -9.98
N ILE A 26 -5.33 -24.00 -11.10
CA ILE A 26 -4.06 -24.43 -11.73
C ILE A 26 -3.30 -23.20 -12.26
N LEU A 27 -3.98 -22.29 -12.96
CA LEU A 27 -3.36 -21.06 -13.47
C LEU A 27 -2.84 -20.19 -12.33
N LEU A 28 -3.59 -20.06 -11.24
CA LEU A 28 -3.17 -19.30 -10.06
C LEU A 28 -1.93 -19.91 -9.41
N LEU A 29 -1.85 -21.24 -9.29
CA LEU A 29 -0.65 -21.93 -8.84
C LEU A 29 0.54 -21.66 -9.76
N GLY A 30 0.33 -21.74 -11.08
CA GLY A 30 1.38 -21.46 -12.08
C GLY A 30 1.89 -20.03 -12.01
N VAL A 31 1.00 -19.04 -11.84
CA VAL A 31 1.38 -17.63 -11.70
C VAL A 31 2.10 -17.38 -10.37
N SER A 32 1.64 -17.98 -9.27
CA SER A 32 2.36 -17.91 -7.99
C SER A 32 3.75 -18.51 -8.08
N PHE A 33 3.88 -19.66 -8.76
CA PHE A 33 5.16 -20.30 -9.03
C PHE A 33 6.09 -19.42 -9.85
N TYR A 34 5.61 -18.96 -10.99
CA TYR A 34 6.38 -18.08 -11.87
C TYR A 34 6.86 -16.83 -11.12
N LYS A 35 5.98 -16.18 -10.34
CA LYS A 35 6.39 -15.01 -9.56
C LYS A 35 7.41 -15.38 -8.47
N SER A 36 7.12 -16.38 -7.65
CA SER A 36 7.97 -16.75 -6.51
C SER A 36 9.36 -17.20 -6.94
N GLU A 37 9.43 -18.15 -7.88
CA GLU A 37 10.66 -18.86 -8.19
C GLU A 37 11.40 -18.26 -9.39
N ILE A 38 10.70 -17.71 -10.39
CA ILE A 38 11.36 -17.20 -11.60
C ILE A 38 11.61 -15.69 -11.52
N VAL A 39 10.62 -14.90 -11.08
CA VAL A 39 10.77 -13.44 -11.02
C VAL A 39 11.56 -12.99 -9.78
N PHE A 40 11.34 -13.64 -8.65
CA PHE A 40 11.98 -13.28 -7.38
C PHE A 40 13.07 -14.26 -6.95
N ASP A 41 13.49 -15.18 -7.80
CA ASP A 41 14.57 -16.15 -7.52
C ASP A 41 14.44 -16.85 -6.15
N GLY A 42 13.21 -17.12 -5.72
CA GLY A 42 12.92 -17.74 -4.42
C GLY A 42 13.02 -16.82 -3.19
N GLU A 43 13.57 -15.61 -3.30
CA GLU A 43 13.74 -14.65 -2.19
C GLU A 43 12.41 -14.27 -1.51
N ARG A 44 11.31 -14.32 -2.27
CA ARG A 44 9.96 -14.02 -1.76
C ARG A 44 9.12 -15.26 -1.44
N HIS A 45 9.72 -16.45 -1.39
CA HIS A 45 8.98 -17.69 -1.15
C HIS A 45 8.11 -17.64 0.11
N GLY A 46 8.60 -17.07 1.21
CA GLY A 46 7.83 -16.90 2.45
C GLY A 46 6.57 -16.02 2.29
N LYS A 47 6.55 -15.10 1.33
CA LYS A 47 5.34 -14.32 0.98
C LYS A 47 4.39 -15.16 0.11
N TYR A 48 4.93 -16.00 -0.77
CA TYR A 48 4.14 -16.80 -1.72
C TYR A 48 3.60 -18.12 -1.16
N ILE A 49 4.19 -18.66 -0.08
CA ILE A 49 3.73 -19.89 0.59
C ILE A 49 2.25 -19.85 0.95
N LYS A 50 1.75 -18.69 1.38
CA LYS A 50 0.33 -18.48 1.73
C LYS A 50 -0.57 -18.69 0.51
N TYR A 51 -0.15 -18.21 -0.67
CA TYR A 51 -0.91 -18.39 -1.91
C TYR A 51 -0.87 -19.85 -2.37
N TYR A 52 0.27 -20.53 -2.25
CA TYR A 52 0.34 -21.96 -2.58
C TYR A 52 -0.60 -22.80 -1.73
N ILE A 53 -0.64 -22.57 -0.41
CA ILE A 53 -1.53 -23.30 0.51
C ILE A 53 -3.00 -23.07 0.12
N VAL A 54 -3.39 -21.82 -0.13
CA VAL A 54 -4.77 -21.47 -0.52
C VAL A 54 -5.14 -22.09 -1.87
N PHE A 55 -4.32 -21.90 -2.90
CA PHE A 55 -4.64 -22.38 -4.25
C PHE A 55 -4.57 -23.91 -4.37
N THR A 56 -3.67 -24.56 -3.62
CA THR A 56 -3.64 -26.03 -3.53
C THR A 56 -4.88 -26.56 -2.83
N SER A 57 -5.32 -25.91 -1.75
CA SER A 57 -6.56 -26.27 -1.05
C SER A 57 -7.78 -26.11 -1.94
N LEU A 58 -7.86 -25.03 -2.73
CA LEU A 58 -8.91 -24.84 -3.74
C LEU A 58 -8.85 -25.90 -4.84
N PHE A 59 -7.66 -26.22 -5.34
CA PHE A 59 -7.48 -27.29 -6.33
C PHE A 59 -8.02 -28.63 -5.80
N ILE A 60 -7.61 -29.03 -4.59
CA ILE A 60 -8.07 -30.28 -3.95
C ILE A 60 -9.59 -30.27 -3.77
N LEU A 61 -10.16 -29.15 -3.31
CA LEU A 61 -11.61 -28.98 -3.15
C LEU A 61 -12.38 -29.24 -4.45
N TRP A 62 -11.95 -28.64 -5.56
CA TRP A 62 -12.60 -28.83 -6.86
C TRP A 62 -12.45 -30.27 -7.39
N VAL A 63 -11.28 -30.89 -7.19
CA VAL A 63 -11.05 -32.31 -7.53
C VAL A 63 -11.98 -33.23 -6.73
N ILE A 64 -12.16 -32.98 -5.43
CA ILE A 64 -13.10 -33.74 -4.59
C ILE A 64 -14.53 -33.57 -5.08
N LEU A 65 -14.94 -32.35 -5.44
CA LEU A 65 -16.29 -32.06 -5.94
C LEU A 65 -16.60 -32.76 -7.26
N LEU A 66 -15.62 -32.94 -8.15
CA LEU A 66 -15.79 -33.72 -9.38
C LEU A 66 -16.22 -35.17 -9.13
N ARG A 67 -15.85 -35.74 -7.98
CA ARG A 67 -16.21 -37.13 -7.58
C ARG A 67 -17.58 -37.24 -6.89
N LYS A 68 -18.21 -36.10 -6.54
CA LYS A 68 -19.52 -36.09 -5.85
C LYS A 68 -20.68 -36.13 -6.85
N THR A 69 -21.86 -36.49 -6.35
CA THR A 69 -23.07 -36.55 -7.17
C THR A 69 -23.47 -35.16 -7.65
N ALA A 70 -24.14 -35.07 -8.80
CA ALA A 70 -24.54 -33.79 -9.40
C ALA A 70 -25.45 -32.96 -8.47
N LYS A 71 -26.25 -33.61 -7.62
CA LYS A 71 -27.05 -32.94 -6.58
C LYS A 71 -26.17 -32.18 -5.58
N ILE A 72 -25.11 -32.82 -5.06
CA ILE A 72 -24.18 -32.19 -4.12
C ILE A 72 -23.42 -31.05 -4.79
N GLN A 73 -22.99 -31.22 -6.05
CA GLN A 73 -22.31 -30.18 -6.82
C GLN A 73 -23.17 -28.92 -6.95
N CYS A 74 -24.45 -29.05 -7.31
CA CYS A 74 -25.36 -27.92 -7.43
C CYS A 74 -25.59 -27.20 -6.09
N ILE A 75 -25.77 -27.96 -5.01
CA ILE A 75 -25.95 -27.39 -3.65
C ILE A 75 -24.70 -26.60 -3.25
N PHE A 76 -23.52 -27.18 -3.44
CA PHE A 76 -22.26 -26.53 -3.11
C PHE A 76 -22.07 -25.22 -3.89
N ILE A 77 -22.25 -25.25 -5.22
CA ILE A 77 -22.08 -24.07 -6.08
C ILE A 77 -23.03 -22.94 -5.67
N LYS A 78 -24.27 -23.26 -5.30
CA LYS A 78 -25.24 -22.26 -4.84
C LYS A 78 -24.73 -21.51 -3.59
N TYR A 79 -24.24 -22.24 -2.59
CA TYR A 79 -23.70 -21.63 -1.38
C TYR A 79 -22.37 -20.92 -1.63
N TYR A 80 -21.50 -21.49 -2.46
CA TYR A 80 -20.23 -20.87 -2.86
C TYR A 80 -20.46 -19.49 -3.48
N ILE A 81 -21.37 -19.38 -4.46
CA ILE A 81 -21.70 -18.09 -5.10
C ILE A 81 -22.27 -17.10 -4.08
N ALA A 82 -23.18 -17.55 -3.20
CA ALA A 82 -23.77 -16.69 -2.18
C ALA A 82 -22.71 -16.12 -1.22
N ILE A 83 -21.76 -16.96 -0.78
CA ILE A 83 -20.65 -16.55 0.09
C ILE A 83 -19.73 -15.56 -0.63
N VAL A 84 -19.34 -15.84 -1.87
CA VAL A 84 -18.48 -14.95 -2.66
C VAL A 84 -19.14 -13.58 -2.84
N VAL A 85 -20.42 -13.54 -3.20
CA VAL A 85 -21.18 -12.29 -3.33
C VAL A 85 -21.24 -11.52 -2.01
N ALA A 86 -21.48 -12.22 -0.88
CA ALA A 86 -21.53 -11.58 0.43
C ALA A 86 -20.19 -10.94 0.82
N PHE A 87 -19.07 -11.63 0.59
CA PHE A 87 -17.74 -11.08 0.86
C PHE A 87 -17.42 -9.85 0.00
N TYR A 88 -17.71 -9.90 -1.30
CA TYR A 88 -17.50 -8.73 -2.17
C TYR A 88 -18.42 -7.56 -1.82
N ALA A 89 -19.67 -7.80 -1.44
CA ALA A 89 -20.57 -6.75 -0.97
C ALA A 89 -20.07 -6.11 0.33
N ALA A 90 -19.59 -6.92 1.29
CA ALA A 90 -18.99 -6.43 2.52
C ALA A 90 -17.76 -5.56 2.25
N GLU A 91 -16.87 -6.00 1.36
CA GLU A 91 -15.70 -5.22 0.97
C GLU A 91 -16.10 -3.88 0.35
N ILE A 92 -17.04 -3.87 -0.61
CA ILE A 92 -17.55 -2.64 -1.23
C ILE A 92 -18.07 -1.65 -0.17
N VAL A 93 -18.87 -2.14 0.79
CA VAL A 93 -19.41 -1.31 1.87
C VAL A 93 -18.28 -0.73 2.74
N ILE A 94 -17.28 -1.55 3.07
CA ILE A 94 -16.13 -1.14 3.89
C ILE A 94 -15.25 -0.14 3.12
N THR A 95 -14.94 -0.40 1.86
CA THR A 95 -14.08 0.45 1.02
C THR A 95 -14.73 1.83 0.82
N LEU A 96 -16.02 1.87 0.47
CA LEU A 96 -16.74 3.13 0.30
C LEU A 96 -16.86 3.91 1.61
N GLY A 97 -16.92 3.23 2.76
CA GLY A 97 -16.98 3.87 4.07
C GLY A 97 -15.65 4.41 4.63
N LYS A 98 -14.50 4.03 4.06
CA LYS A 98 -13.17 4.35 4.61
C LYS A 98 -12.48 5.58 4.01
N SER A 99 -12.79 5.94 2.75
CA SER A 99 -12.06 6.98 2.00
C SER A 99 -11.94 8.31 2.76
N ASP A 100 -13.03 8.77 3.37
CA ASP A 100 -13.10 10.14 3.89
C ASP A 100 -13.07 10.23 5.42
N ARG A 101 -13.34 9.12 6.13
CA ARG A 101 -13.49 9.10 7.60
C ARG A 101 -12.23 9.53 8.35
N HIS A 102 -11.04 9.11 7.91
CA HIS A 102 -9.82 9.43 8.66
C HIS A 102 -9.42 10.90 8.55
N TYR A 103 -9.67 11.53 7.40
CA TYR A 103 -9.40 12.95 7.20
C TYR A 103 -10.45 13.81 7.92
N SER A 104 -11.74 13.46 7.80
CA SER A 104 -12.82 14.15 8.49
C SER A 104 -12.68 14.08 10.01
N ASN A 105 -12.30 12.92 10.56
CA ASN A 105 -12.12 12.76 11.99
C ASN A 105 -10.99 13.64 12.54
N ARG A 106 -9.91 13.84 11.77
CA ARG A 106 -8.78 14.69 12.22
C ARG A 106 -9.16 16.16 12.26
N ILE A 107 -9.94 16.63 11.28
CA ILE A 107 -10.50 17.99 11.27
C ILE A 107 -11.49 18.18 12.43
N GLU A 108 -12.37 17.20 12.67
CA GLU A 108 -13.33 17.24 13.78
C GLU A 108 -12.63 17.25 15.14
N THR A 109 -11.66 16.35 15.35
CA THR A 109 -10.85 16.30 16.58
C THR A 109 -10.06 17.59 16.80
N ALA A 110 -9.52 18.19 15.73
CA ALA A 110 -8.82 19.48 15.82
C ALA A 110 -9.78 20.60 16.23
N LYS A 111 -10.99 20.63 15.67
CA LYS A 111 -12.05 21.58 16.05
C LYS A 111 -12.45 21.42 17.52
N GLU A 112 -12.64 20.19 17.99
CA GLU A 112 -12.95 19.89 19.40
C GLU A 112 -11.81 20.29 20.35
N SER A 113 -10.56 20.10 19.92
CA SER A 113 -9.36 20.42 20.70
C SER A 113 -8.93 21.90 20.61
N GLY A 114 -9.65 22.72 19.82
CA GLY A 114 -9.29 24.12 19.59
C GLY A 114 -7.99 24.33 18.81
N VAL A 115 -7.54 23.31 18.05
CA VAL A 115 -6.32 23.35 17.24
C VAL A 115 -6.66 23.79 15.82
N GLU A 116 -5.94 24.77 15.28
CA GLU A 116 -6.06 25.15 13.87
C GLU A 116 -5.61 24.01 12.95
N PHE A 117 -6.44 23.69 11.95
CA PHE A 117 -6.14 22.65 10.98
C PHE A 117 -6.19 23.21 9.55
N ASP A 118 -5.08 23.11 8.84
CA ASP A 118 -4.99 23.45 7.42
C ASP A 118 -5.72 22.36 6.61
N GLU A 119 -6.93 22.67 6.16
CA GLU A 119 -7.78 21.77 5.36
C GLU A 119 -7.35 21.71 3.87
N ARG A 120 -6.32 22.46 3.46
CA ARG A 120 -5.82 22.37 2.08
C ARG A 120 -5.16 21.02 1.86
N LYS A 121 -5.21 20.53 0.62
CA LYS A 121 -4.42 19.36 0.21
C LYS A 121 -2.96 19.78 -0.01
N GLY A 122 -2.03 18.86 0.21
CA GLY A 122 -0.59 19.15 0.10
C GLY A 122 -0.19 19.65 -1.28
N PHE A 123 -0.87 19.18 -2.33
CA PHE A 123 -0.70 19.67 -3.70
C PHE A 123 -1.05 21.16 -3.86
N VAL A 124 -2.10 21.64 -3.18
CA VAL A 124 -2.49 23.07 -3.21
C VAL A 124 -1.42 23.90 -2.52
N VAL A 125 -0.94 23.47 -1.35
CA VAL A 125 0.13 24.16 -0.61
C VAL A 125 1.43 24.22 -1.43
N TYR A 126 1.79 23.10 -2.07
CA TYR A 126 2.90 23.04 -3.00
C TYR A 126 2.75 24.04 -4.15
N GLN A 127 1.58 24.08 -4.80
CA GLN A 127 1.33 25.01 -5.90
C GLN A 127 1.37 26.47 -5.46
N ASP A 128 0.84 26.79 -4.28
CA ASP A 128 0.89 28.14 -3.70
C ASP A 128 2.33 28.60 -3.50
N LEU A 129 3.22 27.72 -3.04
CA LEU A 129 4.65 28.02 -2.87
C LEU A 129 5.35 28.26 -4.21
N LEU A 130 5.06 27.45 -5.22
CA LEU A 130 5.59 27.67 -6.57
C LEU A 130 5.15 29.03 -7.14
N ASN A 131 3.88 29.39 -6.95
CA ASN A 131 3.33 30.67 -7.40
C ASN A 131 3.97 31.88 -6.70
N GLN A 132 4.50 31.68 -5.49
CA GLN A 132 5.28 32.67 -4.74
C GLN A 132 6.77 32.74 -5.15
N GLY A 133 7.18 31.93 -6.14
CA GLY A 133 8.58 31.85 -6.59
C GLY A 133 9.47 31.01 -5.69
N VAL A 134 8.91 30.22 -4.77
CA VAL A 134 9.67 29.30 -3.92
C VAL A 134 9.96 28.03 -4.72
N ASP A 135 11.23 27.63 -4.76
CA ASP A 135 11.67 26.36 -5.33
C ASP A 135 11.30 25.20 -4.38
N ALA A 136 10.01 24.87 -4.41
CA ALA A 136 9.40 23.88 -3.55
C ALA A 136 9.33 22.51 -4.20
N VAL A 137 9.40 21.45 -3.40
CA VAL A 137 9.23 20.05 -3.81
C VAL A 137 8.35 19.31 -2.80
N PRO A 138 7.58 18.30 -3.23
CA PRO A 138 6.89 17.44 -2.28
C PRO A 138 7.87 16.52 -1.55
N HIS A 139 7.62 16.25 -0.28
CA HIS A 139 8.27 15.15 0.43
C HIS A 139 7.82 13.82 -0.18
N PHE A 140 8.78 12.93 -0.45
CA PHE A 140 8.52 11.57 -0.90
C PHE A 140 9.29 10.59 -0.02
N GLN A 141 8.74 9.38 0.13
CA GLN A 141 9.47 8.30 0.79
C GLN A 141 10.53 7.78 -0.19
N PRO A 142 11.82 7.73 0.19
CA PRO A 142 12.88 7.27 -0.70
C PRO A 142 12.64 5.85 -1.27
N THR A 143 11.92 5.01 -0.53
CA THR A 143 11.49 3.68 -0.98
C THR A 143 10.67 3.68 -2.27
N THR A 144 9.95 4.76 -2.57
CA THR A 144 9.20 4.92 -3.83
C THR A 144 10.12 5.00 -5.05
N LEU A 145 11.37 5.42 -4.85
CA LEU A 145 12.38 5.53 -5.89
C LEU A 145 13.14 4.22 -6.11
N ILE A 146 13.17 3.27 -5.15
CA ILE A 146 13.96 2.02 -5.27
C ILE A 146 13.63 1.25 -6.56
N GLY A 147 12.36 1.14 -6.94
CA GLY A 147 11.95 0.46 -8.18
C GLY A 147 12.25 1.23 -9.46
N HIS A 148 12.52 2.54 -9.36
CA HIS A 148 12.82 3.43 -10.49
C HIS A 148 14.32 3.69 -10.63
N VAL A 149 15.09 3.65 -9.55
CA VAL A 149 16.54 3.89 -9.54
C VAL A 149 17.29 2.77 -10.25
N GLY A 150 16.87 1.52 -10.11
CA GLY A 150 17.38 0.41 -10.93
C GLY A 150 17.01 0.50 -12.43
N SER A 151 16.05 1.36 -12.81
CA SER A 151 15.64 1.59 -14.20
C SER A 151 16.40 2.75 -14.87
N LEU A 152 17.23 3.50 -14.13
CA LEU A 152 17.92 4.70 -14.63
C LEU A 152 19.27 4.39 -15.33
N GLY A 153 19.63 3.12 -15.50
CA GLY A 153 20.75 2.66 -16.34
C GLY A 153 21.84 1.91 -15.57
N ASN A 154 22.76 1.29 -16.32
CA ASN A 154 23.80 0.34 -15.85
C ASN A 154 24.83 0.87 -14.81
N HIS A 155 24.61 2.06 -14.24
CA HIS A 155 25.48 2.70 -13.24
C HIS A 155 24.74 3.16 -11.98
N THR A 156 23.42 2.97 -11.89
CA THR A 156 22.62 3.37 -10.73
C THR A 156 22.25 2.21 -9.79
N ASP A 157 22.69 0.98 -10.12
CA ASP A 157 22.44 -0.24 -9.34
C ASP A 157 22.96 -0.17 -7.89
N ASN A 158 23.86 0.79 -7.60
CA ASN A 158 24.46 1.00 -6.27
C ASN A 158 23.97 2.27 -5.56
N ILE A 159 23.03 3.03 -6.12
CA ILE A 159 22.51 4.25 -5.50
C ILE A 159 21.27 3.90 -4.69
N PHE A 160 21.37 3.95 -3.36
CA PHE A 160 20.23 3.79 -2.48
C PHE A 160 19.72 5.18 -2.04
N PRO A 161 18.51 5.59 -2.45
CA PRO A 161 17.97 6.88 -2.03
C PRO A 161 17.65 6.79 -0.53
N MET A 162 18.32 7.61 0.28
CA MET A 162 18.14 7.65 1.74
C MET A 162 17.49 8.93 2.26
N GLY A 163 17.52 10.01 1.46
CA GLY A 163 16.99 11.32 1.83
C GLY A 163 16.10 11.93 0.76
N GLY A 164 15.61 13.13 1.03
CA GLY A 164 14.86 13.94 0.08
C GLY A 164 15.77 14.63 -0.95
N ILE A 165 15.20 15.59 -1.70
CA ILE A 165 15.99 16.41 -2.64
C ILE A 165 16.76 17.46 -1.83
N SER A 166 18.06 17.62 -2.12
CA SER A 166 18.95 18.55 -1.42
C SER A 166 18.66 20.01 -1.74
N HIS A 167 18.86 20.90 -0.76
CA HIS A 167 18.70 22.35 -0.88
C HIS A 167 17.36 22.80 -1.52
N ARG A 168 16.25 22.14 -1.20
CA ARG A 168 14.90 22.49 -1.67
C ARG A 168 13.98 22.79 -0.51
N THR A 169 13.00 23.66 -0.75
CA THR A 169 11.91 23.83 0.21
C THR A 169 10.97 22.64 0.08
N THR A 170 10.92 21.79 1.09
CA THR A 170 10.17 20.54 1.06
C THR A 170 8.84 20.71 1.79
N VAL A 171 7.75 20.34 1.13
CA VAL A 171 6.40 20.29 1.72
C VAL A 171 6.10 18.86 2.14
N ALA A 172 5.98 18.64 3.45
CA ALA A 172 5.81 17.31 4.03
C ALA A 172 4.40 17.09 4.60
N SER A 173 4.28 16.32 5.67
CA SER A 173 3.00 15.92 6.26
C SER A 173 2.31 17.08 6.99
N ASN A 174 0.99 16.98 7.10
CA ASN A 174 0.14 17.81 7.95
C ASN A 174 -0.62 16.87 8.88
N GLU A 175 0.06 16.35 9.90
CA GLU A 175 -0.55 15.52 10.95
C GLU A 175 -1.07 16.34 12.13
N ASN A 176 -0.38 17.43 12.47
CA ASN A 176 -0.69 18.27 13.63
C ASN A 176 -1.54 19.52 13.32
N GLY A 177 -2.09 19.62 12.10
CA GLY A 177 -2.90 20.76 11.67
C GLY A 177 -2.14 21.83 10.88
N LYS A 178 -0.81 21.74 10.75
CA LYS A 178 -0.05 22.59 9.83
C LYS A 178 0.88 21.74 8.97
N TYR A 179 1.03 22.13 7.70
CA TYR A 179 2.03 21.51 6.84
C TYR A 179 3.43 21.78 7.36
N MET A 180 4.20 20.71 7.58
CA MET A 180 5.64 20.82 7.80
C MET A 180 6.29 21.29 6.50
N ILE A 181 6.89 22.48 6.53
CA ILE A 181 7.62 23.06 5.40
C ILE A 181 9.04 23.40 5.88
N TYR A 182 10.06 22.85 5.23
CA TYR A 182 11.44 23.04 5.65
C TYR A 182 12.38 23.18 4.47
N LYS A 183 13.52 23.86 4.66
CA LYS A 183 14.61 23.87 3.69
C LYS A 183 15.50 22.66 3.98
N SER A 184 15.61 21.75 3.03
CA SER A 184 16.46 20.57 3.18
C SER A 184 17.95 20.93 3.15
N ASP A 185 18.75 20.16 3.88
CA ASP A 185 20.21 20.21 3.83
C ASP A 185 20.78 19.63 2.52
N ARG A 186 22.11 19.59 2.40
CA ARG A 186 22.83 18.99 1.27
C ARG A 186 22.54 17.50 1.02
N PHE A 187 21.93 16.80 1.99
CA PHE A 187 21.55 15.39 1.89
C PHE A 187 20.03 15.16 1.84
N GLY A 188 19.22 16.23 1.83
CA GLY A 188 17.78 16.13 1.71
C GLY A 188 17.02 15.95 3.04
N PHE A 189 17.69 16.09 4.18
CA PHE A 189 17.06 15.98 5.51
C PHE A 189 16.64 17.35 6.07
N ASN A 190 15.78 17.32 7.09
CA ASN A 190 15.38 18.50 7.87
C ASN A 190 16.44 18.83 8.94
N ASN A 191 17.67 19.11 8.51
CA ASN A 191 18.72 19.61 9.39
C ASN A 191 19.22 20.98 8.89
N PRO A 192 19.80 21.82 9.76
CA PRO A 192 20.60 22.94 9.30
C PRO A 192 21.83 22.41 8.58
N ASP A 193 22.15 22.96 7.41
CA ASP A 193 23.23 22.44 6.58
C ASP A 193 24.61 22.43 7.26
N HIS A 194 24.88 23.42 8.12
CA HIS A 194 26.17 23.58 8.81
C HIS A 194 26.50 22.46 9.81
N VAL A 195 25.51 21.68 10.28
CA VAL A 195 25.77 20.62 11.26
C VAL A 195 26.64 19.50 10.69
N TRP A 196 26.62 19.34 9.36
CA TRP A 196 27.43 18.36 8.64
C TRP A 196 28.91 18.75 8.54
N ASP A 197 29.25 20.00 8.82
CA ASP A 197 30.63 20.50 8.81
C ASP A 197 31.30 20.40 10.20
N SER A 198 30.56 19.94 11.23
CA SER A 198 31.11 19.74 12.56
C SER A 198 32.12 18.59 12.60
N THR A 199 33.28 18.83 13.19
CA THR A 199 34.32 17.80 13.38
C THR A 199 34.01 16.85 14.53
N ASN A 200 33.12 17.25 15.45
CA ASN A 200 32.70 16.46 16.60
C ASN A 200 31.18 16.31 16.60
N VAL A 201 30.70 15.08 16.81
CA VAL A 201 29.27 14.77 16.97
C VAL A 201 29.01 14.52 18.46
N GLU A 202 28.33 15.44 19.12
CA GLU A 202 27.94 15.28 20.53
C GLU A 202 26.72 14.36 20.66
N TRP A 203 25.73 14.55 19.79
CA TRP A 203 24.48 13.78 19.74
C TRP A 203 24.15 13.38 18.31
N LEU A 204 23.81 12.10 18.11
CA LEU A 204 23.29 11.57 16.85
C LEU A 204 21.89 11.02 17.10
N LEU A 205 20.89 11.61 16.44
CA LEU A 205 19.52 11.14 16.46
C LEU A 205 19.27 10.22 15.26
N THR A 206 18.80 9.00 15.52
CA THR A 206 18.45 8.02 14.49
C THR A 206 17.09 7.38 14.80
N GLY A 207 16.34 7.03 13.76
CA GLY A 207 15.01 6.45 13.88
C GLY A 207 14.16 6.74 12.64
N ASP A 208 12.85 6.70 12.82
CA ASP A 208 11.88 6.88 11.74
C ASP A 208 11.34 8.33 11.67
N SER A 209 10.08 8.46 11.26
CA SER A 209 9.29 9.69 11.28
C SER A 209 9.39 10.52 12.56
N MET A 210 9.45 9.90 13.73
CA MET A 210 9.49 10.63 15.01
C MET A 210 10.83 11.37 15.17
N THR A 211 11.92 10.69 14.83
CA THR A 211 13.27 11.28 14.86
C THR A 211 13.43 12.35 13.78
N GLN A 212 12.85 12.15 12.59
CA GLN A 212 12.84 13.14 11.51
C GLN A 212 11.99 14.39 11.86
N GLY A 213 11.09 14.29 12.85
CA GLY A 213 10.16 15.36 13.21
C GLY A 213 9.04 15.54 12.17
N ILE A 214 8.55 14.45 11.56
CA ILE A 214 7.51 14.55 10.54
C ILE A 214 6.27 15.27 11.09
N ALA A 215 5.68 16.15 10.29
CA ALA A 215 4.55 16.98 10.67
C ALA A 215 4.79 17.92 11.86
N VAL A 216 6.03 18.14 12.29
CA VAL A 216 6.39 19.15 13.28
C VAL A 216 7.11 20.30 12.58
N GLN A 217 6.88 21.54 13.00
CA GLN A 217 7.58 22.67 12.39
C GLN A 217 9.07 22.62 12.73
N PRO A 218 9.97 22.99 11.78
CA PRO A 218 11.40 23.02 12.04
C PRO A 218 11.74 23.80 13.31
N GLY A 219 12.54 23.18 14.19
CA GLY A 219 12.93 23.79 15.47
C GLY A 219 12.00 23.45 16.63
N GLN A 220 10.78 22.96 16.38
CA GLN A 220 9.88 22.43 17.41
C GLN A 220 10.01 20.90 17.58
N ASP A 221 10.64 20.24 16.62
CA ASP A 221 11.00 18.82 16.70
C ASP A 221 12.11 18.59 17.73
N ILE A 222 12.28 17.33 18.15
CA ILE A 222 13.26 16.98 19.20
C ILE A 222 14.69 17.39 18.81
N GLY A 223 15.08 17.25 17.54
CA GLY A 223 16.41 17.65 17.07
C GLY A 223 16.61 19.16 17.11
N GLY A 224 15.56 19.93 16.86
CA GLY A 224 15.51 21.37 17.04
C GLY A 224 15.57 21.82 18.50
N GLN A 225 15.02 21.04 19.43
CA GLN A 225 14.95 21.39 20.86
C GLN A 225 16.23 21.08 21.64
N ILE A 226 17.06 20.15 21.18
CA ILE A 226 18.27 19.70 21.89
C ILE A 226 19.59 20.18 21.28
N ARG A 227 19.52 20.94 20.17
CA ARG A 227 20.69 21.53 19.49
C ARG A 227 20.97 22.95 19.98
#